data_AF-Q2G778-F1
#
_entry.id   AF-Q2G778-F1
#
_cell.length_a   1.000
_cell.length_b   1.000
_cell.length_c   1.000
_cell.angle_alpha   90.00
_cell.angle_beta   90.00
_cell.angle_gamma   90.00
#
_symmetry.space_group_name_H-M   'P 1'
#
loop_
_entity.id
_entity.type
_entity.pdbx_description
1 polymer ?
#
loop_
_entity_poly.entity_id
_entity_poly.type
_entity_poly.pdbx_seq_one_letter_code
_entity_poly.pdbx_strand_id
1 'polypeptide(L)'
;MRSTLSLPIWRAMEDWFARIWEFHASAGALALAIAMLAVWAERRRMRRVNLDAVGFMPWTVIYLIAFLAACILLGLAAREWFAA
;
A
#
# COMPACT_ATOMS: atom_id res chain seq x y z
N MET A 1 -5.05 -33.08 -30.97
CA MET A 1 -3.69 -32.93 -30.43
C MET A 1 -3.41 -31.44 -30.23
N ARG A 2 -3.58 -30.92 -29.01
CA ARG A 2 -3.29 -29.52 -28.65
C ARG A 2 -1.96 -29.54 -27.91
N SER A 3 -0.89 -29.08 -28.56
CA SER A 3 0.48 -29.14 -28.03
C SER A 3 0.63 -28.23 -26.82
N THR A 4 0.92 -28.83 -25.67
CA THR A 4 1.12 -28.20 -24.36
C THR A 4 2.55 -27.65 -24.18
N LEU A 5 3.18 -27.16 -25.25
CA LEU A 5 4.52 -26.54 -25.20
C LEU A 5 4.41 -25.04 -24.88
N SER A 6 3.81 -24.72 -23.73
CA SER A 6 3.96 -23.39 -23.12
C SER A 6 5.41 -23.27 -22.65
N LEU A 7 6.21 -22.43 -23.30
CA LEU A 7 7.57 -22.14 -22.86
C LEU A 7 7.56 -21.66 -21.39
N PRO A 8 8.57 -21.99 -20.57
CA PRO A 8 8.60 -21.62 -19.15
C PRO A 8 8.40 -20.11 -18.91
N ILE A 9 8.88 -19.27 -19.84
CA ILE A 9 8.68 -17.82 -19.82
C ILE A 9 7.21 -17.41 -19.91
N TRP A 10 6.41 -18.08 -20.75
CA TRP A 10 4.99 -17.75 -20.90
C TRP A 10 4.21 -18.05 -19.62
N ARG A 11 4.46 -19.19 -18.97
CA ARG A 11 3.84 -19.50 -17.66
C ARG A 11 4.27 -18.53 -16.58
N ALA A 12 5.57 -18.22 -16.51
CA ALA A 12 6.07 -17.25 -15.55
C ALA A 12 5.42 -15.86 -15.74
N MET A 13 5.13 -15.47 -16.98
CA MET A 13 4.44 -14.23 -17.29
C MET A 13 2.95 -14.26 -16.86
N GLU A 14 2.22 -15.34 -17.16
CA GLU A 14 0.82 -15.54 -16.72
C GLU A 14 0.71 -15.56 -15.19
N ASP A 15 1.62 -16.26 -14.52
CA ASP A 15 1.70 -16.34 -13.07
C ASP A 15 2.01 -14.97 -12.44
N TRP A 16 2.82 -14.15 -13.11
CA TRP A 16 3.12 -12.78 -12.68
C TRP A 16 1.88 -11.88 -12.73
N PHE A 17 1.07 -11.99 -13.78
CA PHE A 17 -0.20 -11.27 -13.87
C PHE A 17 -1.20 -11.75 -12.79
N ALA A 18 -1.21 -13.05 -12.49
CA ALA A 18 -2.07 -13.61 -11.45
C ALA A 18 -1.70 -13.15 -10.03
N ARG A 19 -0.46 -12.73 -9.77
CA ARG A 19 0.01 -12.26 -8.45
C ARG A 19 0.01 -10.74 -8.28
N ILE A 20 -0.37 -10.00 -9.32
CA ILE A 20 -0.34 -8.54 -9.31
C ILE A 20 -1.23 -7.96 -8.21
N TRP A 21 -2.37 -8.61 -7.92
CA TRP A 21 -3.29 -8.21 -6.87
C TRP A 21 -2.68 -8.40 -5.46
N GLU A 22 -1.85 -9.44 -5.25
CA GLU A 22 -1.16 -9.68 -3.98
C GLU A 22 -0.19 -8.53 -3.68
N PHE A 23 0.48 -8.04 -4.73
CA PHE A 23 1.35 -6.87 -4.63
C PHE A 23 0.56 -5.61 -4.28
N HIS A 24 -0.55 -5.33 -4.97
CA HIS A 24 -1.40 -4.18 -4.66
C HIS A 24 -1.94 -4.23 -3.22
N ALA A 25 -2.40 -5.40 -2.78
CA ALA A 25 -2.93 -5.60 -1.43
C ALA A 25 -1.86 -5.39 -0.35
N SER A 26 -0.68 -6.01 -0.51
CA SER A 26 0.41 -5.90 0.48
C SER A 26 1.00 -4.49 0.54
N ALA A 27 1.23 -3.85 -0.61
CA ALA A 27 1.73 -2.47 -0.67
C ALA A 27 0.70 -1.48 -0.10
N GLY A 28 -0.58 -1.66 -0.41
CA GLY A 28 -1.66 -0.86 0.15
C GLY A 28 -1.81 -1.01 1.66
N ALA A 29 -1.68 -2.24 2.19
CA ALA A 29 -1.71 -2.50 3.63
C ALA A 29 -0.53 -1.86 4.36
N LEU A 30 0.68 -1.92 3.78
CA LEU A 30 1.86 -1.24 4.32
C LEU A 30 1.68 0.28 4.35
N ALA A 31 1.20 0.86 3.25
CA ALA A 31 0.90 2.30 3.17
C ALA A 31 -0.14 2.72 4.21
N LEU A 32 -1.17 1.90 4.44
CA LEU A 32 -2.18 2.14 5.46
C LEU A 32 -1.58 2.11 6.88
N ALA A 33 -0.69 1.14 7.15
CA ALA A 33 0.01 1.07 8.43
C ALA A 33 0.86 2.33 8.69
N ILE A 34 1.58 2.82 7.68
CA ILE A 34 2.34 4.07 7.76
C ILE A 34 1.42 5.26 8.04
N ALA A 35 0.27 5.34 7.36
CA ALA A 35 -0.72 6.38 7.59
C ALA A 35 -1.24 6.37 9.04
N MET A 36 -1.55 5.19 9.59
CA MET A 36 -1.97 5.04 10.98
C MET A 36 -0.87 5.48 11.96
N LEU A 37 0.38 5.10 11.71
CA LEU A 37 1.54 5.53 12.51
C LEU A 37 1.71 7.05 12.47
N ALA A 38 1.53 7.68 11.32
CA ALA A 38 1.61 9.12 11.17
C ALA A 38 0.52 9.84 11.96
N VAL A 39 -0.73 9.37 11.92
CA VAL A 39 -1.83 9.91 12.75
C VAL A 39 -1.55 9.73 14.23
N TRP A 40 -1.03 8.58 14.63
CA TRP A 40 -0.68 8.32 16.03
C TRP A 40 0.44 9.23 16.51
N ALA A 41 1.48 9.43 15.69
CA ALA A 41 2.59 10.34 15.98
C ALA A 41 2.11 11.80 16.09
N GLU A 42 1.19 12.21 15.22
CA GLU A 42 0.59 13.55 15.26
C GLU A 42 -0.30 13.73 16.51
N ARG A 43 -1.12 12.74 16.86
CA ARG A 43 -1.89 12.75 18.11
C ARG A 43 -0.97 12.82 19.34
N ARG A 44 0.18 12.15 19.32
CA ARG A 44 1.19 12.25 20.37
C ARG A 44 1.82 13.64 20.42
N ARG A 45 2.04 14.30 19.28
CA ARG A 45 2.51 15.69 19.23
C ARG A 45 1.50 16.68 19.82
N MET A 46 0.22 16.52 19.51
CA MET A 46 -0.85 17.41 20.01
C MET A 46 -1.04 17.34 21.54
N ARG A 47 -0.53 16.30 22.20
CA ARG A 47 -0.56 16.14 23.66
C ARG A 47 0.71 16.65 24.35
N ARG A 48 1.67 17.24 23.61
CA ARG A 48 2.90 17.79 24.21
C ARG A 48 2.60 19.11 24.92
N VAL A 49 3.03 19.21 26.17
CA VAL A 49 2.99 20.44 26.98
C VAL A 49 4.03 21.46 26.52
N ASN A 50 5.12 21.01 25.88
CA ASN A 50 6.21 21.85 25.43
C ASN A 50 6.12 22.07 23.90
N LEU A 51 5.60 23.24 23.50
CA LEU A 51 5.36 23.60 22.09
C LEU A 51 6.65 24.00 21.35
N ASP A 52 7.71 24.36 22.08
CA ASP A 52 8.98 24.83 21.53
C ASP A 52 9.86 23.69 20.98
N ALA A 53 9.48 22.43 21.25
CA ALA A 53 10.11 21.27 20.64
C ALA A 53 9.61 21.09 19.20
N VAL A 54 10.12 21.93 18.28
CA VAL A 54 9.77 21.92 16.85
C VAL A 54 10.00 20.52 16.30
N GLY A 55 8.90 19.84 16.00
CA GLY A 55 8.94 18.49 15.48
C GLY A 55 9.40 18.48 14.04
N PHE A 56 10.66 18.09 13.80
CA PHE A 56 11.32 18.08 12.48
C PHE A 56 10.55 17.32 11.38
N MET A 57 9.85 16.24 11.75
CA MET A 57 9.14 15.38 10.78
C MET A 57 7.73 15.94 10.42
N PRO A 58 7.35 16.08 9.14
CA PRO A 58 6.02 16.54 8.73
C PRO A 58 5.00 15.38 8.71
N TRP A 59 4.52 14.93 9.88
CA TRP A 59 3.61 13.78 9.99
C TRP A 59 2.31 13.93 9.20
N THR A 60 1.75 15.13 9.11
CA THR A 60 0.55 15.40 8.31
C THR A 60 0.76 15.09 6.84
N VAL A 61 1.91 15.48 6.26
CA VAL A 61 2.23 15.20 4.86
C VAL A 61 2.44 13.70 4.63
N ILE A 62 3.15 13.04 5.56
CA ILE A 62 3.35 11.58 5.52
C ILE A 62 2.01 10.85 5.55
N TYR A 63 1.10 11.25 6.44
CA TYR A 63 -0.24 10.71 6.52
C TYR A 63 -0.99 10.86 5.20
N LEU A 64 -1.02 12.06 4.61
CA LEU A 64 -1.78 12.33 3.38
C LEU A 64 -1.29 11.47 2.21
N ILE A 65 0.03 11.41 2.00
CA ILE A 65 0.62 10.65 0.88
C ILE A 65 0.42 9.15 1.10
N ALA A 66 0.69 8.65 2.32
CA ALA A 66 0.56 7.23 2.64
C ALA A 66 -0.90 6.77 2.58
N PHE A 67 -1.84 7.58 3.08
CA PHE A 67 -3.26 7.28 3.04
C PHE A 67 -3.80 7.28 1.61
N LEU A 68 -3.42 8.26 0.79
CA LEU A 68 -3.80 8.29 -0.62
C LEU A 68 -3.28 7.05 -1.37
N ALA A 69 -2.00 6.71 -1.17
CA ALA A 69 -1.41 5.50 -1.75
C ALA A 69 -2.15 4.24 -1.30
N ALA A 70 -2.50 4.14 -0.02
CA ALA A 70 -3.28 3.03 0.52
C ALA A 70 -4.66 2.93 -0.15
N CYS A 71 -5.39 4.03 -0.28
CA CYS A 71 -6.70 4.05 -0.95
C CYS A 71 -6.61 3.58 -2.41
N ILE A 72 -5.59 4.04 -3.15
CA ILE A 72 -5.40 3.66 -4.55
C ILE A 72 -5.06 2.16 -4.64
N LEU A 73 -4.05 1.70 -3.90
CA LEU A 73 -3.55 0.33 -3.99
C LEU A 73 -4.57 -0.69 -3.48
N LEU A 74 -5.21 -0.43 -2.34
CA LEU A 74 -6.27 -1.29 -1.81
C LEU A 74 -7.51 -1.24 -2.70
N GLY A 75 -7.83 -0.09 -3.29
CA GLY A 75 -8.93 0.03 -4.25
C GLY A 75 -8.69 -0.79 -5.52
N LEU A 76 -7.47 -0.77 -6.05
CA LEU A 76 -7.07 -1.61 -7.19
C LEU A 76 -7.12 -3.10 -6.83
N ALA A 77 -6.56 -3.48 -5.68
CA ALA A 77 -6.61 -4.86 -5.20
C ALA A 77 -8.05 -5.35 -5.01
N ALA A 78 -8.92 -4.53 -4.42
CA ALA A 78 -10.33 -4.86 -4.25
C ALA A 78 -11.03 -5.02 -5.60
N ARG A 79 -10.81 -4.11 -6.56
CA ARG A 79 -11.37 -4.22 -7.91
C ARG A 79 -10.93 -5.51 -8.60
N GLU A 80 -9.64 -5.84 -8.52
CA GLU A 80 -9.08 -7.07 -9.09
C GLU A 80 -9.68 -8.33 -8.44
N TRP A 81 -9.86 -8.30 -7.12
CA TRP A 81 -10.51 -9.37 -6.37
C TRP A 81 -11.98 -9.57 -6.79
N PHE A 82 -12.73 -8.50 -7.00
CA PHE A 82 -14.14 -8.59 -7.43
C PHE A 82 -14.30 -8.91 -8.92
N ALA A 83 -13.27 -8.69 -9.74
CA ALA A 83 -13.28 -8.99 -11.16
C ALA A 83 -12.76 -10.40 -11.49
N ALA A 84 -12.17 -11.10 -10.51
CA ALA A 84 -11.74 -12.49 -10.58
C ALA A 84 -12.91 -13.46 -10.31
#